data_AF-A0A357R423-F1
#
_entry.id   AF-A0A357R423-F1
#
_cell.length_a   1.000
_cell.length_b   1.000
_cell.length_c   1.000
_cell.angle_alpha   90.00
_cell.angle_beta   90.00
_cell.angle_gamma   90.00
#
_symmetry.space_group_name_H-M   'P 1'
#
loop_
_entity.id
_entity.type
_entity.pdbx_description
1 polymer ?
#
loop_
_entity_poly.entity_id
_entity_poly.type
_entity_poly.pdbx_seq_one_letter_code
_entity_poly.pdbx_strand_id
1 'polypeptide(L)'
;MKKMPEILIINHYANPGSGRHFQMARELAERGYSVSIAASSYLSKTNEQRSENISSNGIKFFFVPTRSYKGNGLGRIINMVQFAVKVKGCLPRDYKPDLVI
;
A
#
# COMPACT_ATOMS: atom_id res chain seq x y z
N MET A 1 -4.93 -8.20 -27.45
CA MET A 1 -4.97 -7.05 -26.52
C MET A 1 -3.61 -6.93 -25.84
N LYS A 2 -3.02 -5.73 -25.79
CA LYS A 2 -1.75 -5.47 -25.11
C LYS A 2 -1.99 -5.50 -23.60
N LYS A 3 -1.21 -6.27 -22.83
CA LYS A 3 -1.29 -6.28 -21.36
C LYS A 3 -0.99 -4.87 -20.84
N MET A 4 -1.89 -4.31 -20.02
CA MET A 4 -1.64 -3.03 -19.36
C MET A 4 -0.56 -3.22 -18.28
N PRO A 5 0.51 -2.41 -18.25
CA PRO A 5 1.55 -2.57 -17.23
C PRO A 5 0.98 -2.37 -15.83
N GLU A 6 1.35 -3.26 -14.91
CA GLU A 6 0.99 -3.17 -13.49
C GLU A 6 2.10 -2.43 -12.72
N ILE A 7 1.71 -1.37 -12.00
CA ILE A 7 2.58 -0.59 -11.13
C ILE A 7 2.21 -0.89 -9.68
N LEU A 8 3.16 -1.37 -8.89
CA LEU A 8 3.02 -1.48 -7.44
C LEU A 8 3.70 -0.29 -6.77
N ILE A 9 2.95 0.48 -5.98
CA ILE A 9 3.51 1.51 -5.11
C ILE A 9 3.64 0.93 -3.69
N ILE A 10 4.83 0.91 -3.13
CA ILE A 10 5.10 0.47 -1.77
C ILE A 10 5.27 1.71 -0.89
N ASN A 11 4.24 2.02 -0.10
CA ASN A 11 4.33 3.12 0.86
C ASN A 11 3.66 2.74 2.17
N HIS A 12 4.51 2.60 3.18
CA HIS A 12 4.13 2.33 4.57
C HIS A 12 3.00 3.22 5.09
N TYR A 13 2.98 4.49 4.70
CA TYR A 13 2.02 5.50 5.17
C TYR A 13 0.89 5.80 4.19
N ALA A 14 0.73 5.03 3.11
CA ALA A 14 -0.33 5.29 2.15
C ALA A 14 -1.71 5.07 2.79
N ASN A 15 -2.67 5.90 2.39
CA ASN A 15 -4.03 5.83 2.85
C ASN A 15 -4.98 5.95 1.65
N PRO A 16 -6.03 5.12 1.56
CA PRO A 16 -7.07 5.29 0.55
C PRO A 16 -7.66 6.70 0.57
N GLY A 17 -7.91 7.27 -0.61
CA GLY A 17 -8.52 8.59 -0.75
C GLY A 17 -7.63 9.80 -0.42
N SER A 18 -6.39 9.62 0.06
CA SER A 18 -5.56 10.75 0.50
C SER A 18 -4.04 10.54 0.36
N GLY A 19 -3.30 11.66 0.32
CA GLY A 19 -1.85 11.66 0.26
C GLY A 19 -1.27 11.53 -1.15
N ARG A 20 0.01 11.86 -1.28
CA ARG A 20 0.69 12.00 -2.59
C ARG A 20 0.73 10.71 -3.40
N HIS A 21 1.01 9.58 -2.75
CA HIS A 21 1.05 8.29 -3.45
C HIS A 21 -0.33 7.82 -3.93
N PHE A 22 -1.43 8.16 -3.24
CA PHE A 22 -2.77 7.90 -3.75
C PHE A 22 -3.11 8.80 -4.95
N GLN A 23 -2.77 10.09 -4.89
CA GLN A 23 -2.98 11.01 -6.02
C GLN A 23 -2.17 10.59 -7.25
N MET A 24 -0.91 10.17 -7.04
CA MET A 24 -0.06 9.62 -8.08
C MET A 24 -0.65 8.34 -8.68
N ALA A 25 -1.14 7.42 -7.83
CA ALA A 25 -1.80 6.20 -8.30
C ALA A 25 -3.07 6.50 -9.12
N ARG A 26 -3.84 7.50 -8.72
CA ARG A 26 -5.05 7.94 -9.44
C ARG A 26 -4.68 8.49 -10.82
N GLU A 27 -3.70 9.39 -10.89
CA GLU A 27 -3.22 9.95 -12.16
C GLU A 27 -2.67 8.86 -13.10
N LEU A 28 -1.93 7.89 -12.55
CA LEU A 28 -1.44 6.74 -13.32
C LEU A 28 -2.60 5.85 -13.81
N ALA A 29 -3.61 5.62 -12.97
CA ALA A 29 -4.80 4.86 -13.36
C ALA A 29 -5.59 5.59 -14.48
N GLU A 30 -5.75 6.90 -14.38
CA GLU A 30 -6.40 7.75 -15.40
C GLU A 30 -5.64 7.73 -16.74
N ARG A 31 -4.32 7.52 -16.72
CA ARG A 31 -3.48 7.32 -17.92
C ARG A 31 -3.52 5.91 -18.49
N GLY A 32 -4.31 5.01 -17.90
CA GLY A 32 -4.46 3.63 -18.37
C GLY A 32 -3.39 2.67 -17.87
N TYR A 33 -2.79 2.93 -16.70
CA TYR A 33 -2.01 1.91 -15.99
C TYR A 33 -2.86 1.17 -14.97
N SER A 34 -2.55 -0.10 -14.74
CA SER A 34 -3.09 -0.80 -13.56
C SER A 34 -2.20 -0.46 -12.37
N VAL A 35 -2.79 -0.01 -11.26
CA VAL A 35 -2.03 0.44 -10.09
C VAL A 35 -2.54 -0.20 -8.82
N SER A 36 -1.61 -0.72 -8.03
CA SER A 36 -1.87 -1.18 -6.67
C SER A 36 -0.95 -0.49 -5.67
N ILE A 37 -1.40 -0.37 -4.42
CA ILE A 37 -0.64 0.24 -3.32
C ILE A 37 -0.49 -0.78 -2.20
N ALA A 38 0.72 -1.06 -1.74
CA ALA A 38 0.97 -1.76 -0.49
C ALA A 38 1.20 -0.77 0.66
N ALA A 39 0.45 -0.91 1.75
CA ALA A 39 0.46 0.01 2.89
C ALA A 39 0.43 -0.73 4.24
N SER A 40 0.83 -0.04 5.31
CA SER A 40 0.66 -0.56 6.67
C SER A 40 -0.82 -0.76 7.00
N SER A 41 -1.16 -1.89 7.61
CA SER A 41 -2.49 -2.10 8.20
C SER A 41 -2.81 -1.10 9.32
N TYR A 42 -1.80 -0.59 10.03
CA TYR A 42 -2.00 0.41 11.08
C TYR A 42 -1.91 1.84 10.51
N LEU A 43 -3.01 2.60 10.66
CA LEU A 43 -3.11 4.00 10.25
C LEU A 43 -2.90 4.91 11.46
N SER A 44 -1.67 5.40 11.63
CA SER A 44 -1.29 6.25 12.78
C SER A 44 -2.10 7.54 12.96
N LYS A 45 -2.69 8.08 11.88
CA LYS A 45 -3.52 9.29 11.94
C LYS A 45 -4.90 9.05 12.55
N THR A 46 -5.50 7.89 12.29
CA THR A 46 -6.85 7.53 12.73
C THR A 46 -6.85 6.52 13.88
N ASN A 47 -5.68 5.97 14.24
CA ASN A 47 -5.54 4.82 15.15
C ASN A 47 -6.32 3.58 14.72
N GLU A 48 -6.57 3.43 13.41
CA GLU A 48 -7.31 2.31 12.85
C GLU A 48 -6.38 1.18 12.42
N GLN A 49 -6.88 -0.05 12.51
CA GLN A 49 -6.25 -1.25 11.96
C GLN A 49 -7.09 -1.76 10.80
N ARG A 50 -6.53 -1.79 9.59
CA ARG A 50 -7.16 -2.34 8.38
C ARG A 50 -6.64 -3.73 8.09
N SER A 51 -7.53 -4.71 8.08
CA SER A 51 -7.22 -6.12 7.79
C SER A 51 -7.58 -6.53 6.37
N GLU A 52 -8.48 -5.81 5.72
CA GLU A 52 -9.03 -6.19 4.41
C GLU A 52 -8.42 -5.37 3.28
N ASN A 53 -8.08 -6.06 2.18
CA ASN A 53 -7.71 -5.39 0.94
C ASN A 53 -8.93 -4.71 0.36
N ILE A 54 -8.78 -3.45 -0.05
CA ILE A 54 -9.89 -2.67 -0.62
C ILE A 54 -9.52 -2.13 -1.99
N SER A 55 -10.54 -1.68 -2.72
CA SER A 55 -10.36 -0.86 -3.92
C SER A 55 -10.88 0.55 -3.66
N SER A 56 -10.11 1.57 -4.03
CA SER A 56 -10.51 2.97 -3.94
C SER A 56 -10.17 3.65 -5.26
N ASN A 57 -11.19 4.16 -5.96
CA ASN A 57 -11.04 4.77 -7.29
C ASN A 57 -10.32 3.86 -8.30
N GLY A 58 -10.61 2.56 -8.26
CA GLY A 58 -9.97 1.56 -9.13
C GLY A 58 -8.56 1.15 -8.71
N ILE A 59 -8.01 1.74 -7.65
CA ILE A 59 -6.67 1.41 -7.11
C ILE A 59 -6.82 0.36 -6.02
N LYS A 60 -6.13 -0.77 -6.17
CA LYS A 60 -6.14 -1.84 -5.17
C LYS A 60 -5.18 -1.51 -4.03
N PHE A 61 -5.61 -1.73 -2.79
CA PHE A 61 -4.78 -1.59 -1.61
C PHE A 61 -4.51 -2.95 -0.97
N PHE A 62 -3.24 -3.26 -0.76
CA PHE A 62 -2.76 -4.40 0.00
C PHE A 62 -2.30 -3.94 1.37
N PHE A 63 -3.04 -4.29 2.42
CA PHE A 63 -2.67 -3.93 3.79
C PHE A 63 -1.77 -5.00 4.41
N VAL A 64 -0.56 -4.59 4.76
CA VAL A 64 0.46 -5.44 5.37
C VAL A 64 0.27 -5.43 6.89
N PRO A 65 0.06 -6.60 7.53
CA PRO A 65 -0.16 -6.69 8.98
C PRO A 65 1.03 -6.18 9.81
N THR A 66 0.84 -5.05 10.46
CA THR A 66 1.80 -4.41 11.37
C THR A 66 1.14 -4.05 12.70
N ARG A 67 1.94 -3.94 13.76
CA ARG A 67 1.46 -3.61 15.11
C ARG A 67 1.15 -2.13 15.27
N SER A 68 0.17 -1.75 16.09
CA SER A 68 -0.02 -0.35 16.47
C SER A 68 1.19 0.21 17.25
N TYR A 69 1.35 1.54 17.23
CA TYR A 69 2.37 2.24 17.99
C TYR A 69 1.91 3.65 18.34
N LYS A 70 2.53 4.27 19.35
CA LYS A 70 2.25 5.67 19.74
C LYS A 70 3.52 6.50 19.65
N GLY A 71 3.38 7.72 19.13
CA GLY A 71 4.47 8.68 19.00
C GLY A 71 5.56 8.21 18.02
N ASN A 72 6.75 8.78 18.16
CA ASN A 72 7.87 8.57 17.24
C ASN A 72 8.98 7.68 17.82
N GLY A 73 8.65 6.81 18.78
CA GLY A 73 9.62 5.93 19.45
C GLY A 73 9.86 4.59 18.75
N LEU A 74 10.48 3.66 19.48
CA LEU A 74 10.80 2.29 19.03
C LEU A 74 9.58 1.51 18.50
N GLY A 75 8.39 1.83 19.02
CA GLY A 75 7.10 1.35 18.51
C GLY A 75 6.98 1.47 16.99
N ARG A 76 7.25 2.70 16.49
CA ARG A 76 7.17 3.09 15.09
C ARG A 76 8.22 2.39 14.24
N ILE A 77 9.45 2.29 14.74
CA ILE A 77 10.56 1.63 14.04
C ILE A 77 10.21 0.16 13.80
N ILE A 78 9.77 -0.56 14.83
CA ILE A 78 9.42 -1.98 14.67
C ILE A 78 8.23 -2.16 13.73
N ASN A 79 7.26 -1.24 13.74
CA ASN A 79 6.16 -1.27 12.77
C ASN A 79 6.67 -1.09 11.32
N MET A 80 7.60 -0.17 11.07
CA MET A 80 8.24 0.01 9.75
C MET A 80 9.05 -1.21 9.32
N VAL A 81 9.80 -1.84 10.24
CA VAL A 81 10.54 -3.07 9.95
C VAL A 81 9.58 -4.22 9.64
N GLN A 82 8.49 -4.38 10.42
CA GLN A 82 7.46 -5.37 10.14
C GLN A 82 6.85 -5.20 8.75
N PHE A 83 6.59 -3.96 8.34
CA PHE A 83 6.11 -3.68 6.99
C PHE A 83 7.11 -4.14 5.93
N ALA A 84 8.37 -3.72 6.05
CA ALA A 84 9.42 -4.02 5.07
C ALA A 84 9.64 -5.53 4.88
N VAL A 85 9.63 -6.32 5.95
CA VAL A 85 9.85 -7.77 5.85
C VAL A 85 8.62 -8.55 5.39
N LYS A 86 7.41 -8.04 5.66
CA LYS A 86 6.15 -8.76 5.35
C LYS A 86 5.58 -8.40 3.99
N VAL A 87 5.85 -7.20 3.45
CA VAL A 87 5.16 -6.69 2.26
C VAL A 87 5.15 -7.68 1.10
N LYS A 88 6.30 -8.30 0.79
CA LYS A 88 6.41 -9.29 -0.29
C LYS A 88 5.52 -10.52 -0.06
N GLY A 89 5.41 -11.00 1.19
CA GLY A 89 4.61 -12.19 1.54
C GLY A 89 3.11 -11.91 1.63
N CYS A 90 2.70 -10.64 1.72
CA CYS A 90 1.29 -10.24 1.77
C CYS A 90 0.70 -9.95 0.38
N LEU A 91 1.52 -9.88 -0.66
CA LEU A 91 1.04 -9.78 -2.04
C LEU A 91 0.51 -11.14 -2.50
N PRO A 92 -0.49 -11.20 -3.41
CA PRO A 92 -0.94 -12.44 -4.00
C PRO A 92 0.22 -13.20 -4.67
N ARG A 93 0.24 -14.53 -4.60
CA ARG A 93 1.36 -15.34 -5.12
C ARG A 93 1.66 -15.09 -6.60
N ASP A 94 0.61 -14.89 -7.40
CA ASP A 94 0.73 -14.65 -8.85
C ASP A 94 0.80 -13.15 -9.19
N TYR A 95 0.88 -12.28 -8.20
CA TYR A 95 1.00 -10.83 -8.40
C TYR A 95 2.42 -10.48 -8.87
N LYS A 96 2.52 -10.08 -10.14
CA LYS A 96 3.79 -9.73 -10.80
C LYS A 96 3.69 -8.32 -11.35
N PRO A 97 4.06 -7.29 -10.56
CA PRO A 97 4.12 -5.93 -11.06
C PRO A 97 5.24 -5.80 -12.09
N ASP A 98 5.00 -4.99 -13.12
CA ASP A 98 5.99 -4.67 -14.16
C ASP A 98 6.92 -3.53 -13.67
N LEU A 99 6.48 -2.72 -12.70
CA LEU A 99 7.25 -1.67 -12.03
C LEU A 99 6.90 -1.58 -10.54
N VAL A 100 7.90 -1.33 -9.70
CA VAL A 100 7.72 -1.02 -8.27
C VAL A 100 8.22 0.39 -7.99
N ILE A 101 7.39 1.20 -7.33
CA ILE A 101 7.69 2.58 -6.88
C ILE A 101 7.70 2.64 -5.35
#